data_AF-A0A1N7SX43-F1
#
_entry.id   AF-A0A1N7SX43-F1
#
_cell.length_a   1.000
_cell.length_b   1.000
_cell.length_c   1.000
_cell.angle_alpha   90.00
_cell.angle_beta   90.00
_cell.angle_gamma   90.00
#
_symmetry.space_group_name_H-M   'P 1'
#
loop_
_entity.id
_entity.type
_entity.pdbx_description
1 polymer ?
#
loop_
_entity_poly.entity_id
_entity_poly.type
_entity_poly.pdbx_seq_one_letter_code
_entity_poly.pdbx_strand_id
1 'polypeptide(L)'
;MKKKATLLFEDRTIYPDGAILEMRIWRLPESDGERPHGLKYSLFYGRAGQRIIGYDNERGKGDHRHYRDREEPYKFSTPEQMVADFLDDVKRERGES
;
A
#
# COMPACT_ATOMS: atom_id res chain seq x y z
N MET A 1 13.78 8.80 23.58
CA MET A 1 14.25 8.00 22.41
C MET A 1 13.14 7.99 21.37
N LYS A 2 13.40 8.33 20.09
CA LYS A 2 12.40 8.16 19.02
C LYS A 2 12.17 6.67 18.80
N LYS A 3 11.00 6.15 19.19
CA LYS A 3 10.60 4.78 18.86
C LYS A 3 10.43 4.69 17.34
N LYS A 4 10.98 3.65 16.71
CA LYS A 4 10.89 3.43 15.26
C LYS A 4 9.74 2.47 14.95
N ALA A 5 9.23 2.54 13.73
CA ALA A 5 8.26 1.55 13.25
C ALA A 5 8.95 0.20 13.02
N THR A 6 8.22 -0.89 13.25
CA THR A 6 8.69 -2.27 13.10
C THR A 6 8.09 -2.87 11.83
N LEU A 7 8.92 -3.41 10.93
CA LEU A 7 8.44 -4.10 9.73
C LEU A 7 7.69 -5.37 10.16
N LEU A 8 6.44 -5.51 9.73
CA LEU A 8 5.61 -6.69 9.99
C LEU A 8 5.57 -7.63 8.78
N PHE A 9 5.53 -7.04 7.59
CA PHE A 9 5.37 -7.77 6.34
C PHE A 9 6.11 -7.04 5.22
N GLU A 10 6.84 -7.82 4.42
CA GLU A 10 7.49 -7.38 3.19
C GLU A 10 7.35 -8.49 2.17
N ASP A 11 6.82 -8.14 1.01
CA ASP A 11 6.79 -9.00 -0.16
C ASP A 11 7.14 -8.18 -1.40
N ARG A 12 7.91 -8.77 -2.31
CA ARG A 12 8.32 -8.13 -3.55
C ARG A 12 8.41 -9.15 -4.67
N THR A 13 7.67 -8.89 -5.73
CA THR A 13 7.65 -9.69 -6.95
C THR A 13 8.01 -8.81 -8.15
N ILE A 14 8.88 -9.32 -9.02
CA ILE A 14 9.18 -8.74 -10.33
C ILE A 14 8.61 -9.69 -11.37
N TYR A 15 7.68 -9.20 -12.18
CA TYR A 15 7.03 -9.97 -13.23
C TYR A 15 7.89 -10.05 -14.50
N PRO A 16 7.69 -11.07 -15.36
CA PRO A 16 8.43 -11.20 -16.63
C PRO A 16 8.27 -10.00 -17.58
N ASP A 17 7.16 -9.28 -17.48
CA ASP A 17 6.89 -8.07 -18.25
C ASP A 17 7.61 -6.82 -17.71
N GLY A 18 8.37 -6.94 -16.61
CA GLY A 18 9.08 -5.85 -15.94
C GLY A 18 8.23 -5.03 -14.96
N ALA A 19 6.97 -5.42 -14.70
CA ALA A 19 6.19 -4.86 -13.61
C ALA A 19 6.74 -5.30 -12.26
N ILE A 20 6.54 -4.46 -11.25
CA ILE A 20 6.98 -4.65 -9.88
C ILE A 20 5.74 -4.56 -9.01
N LEU A 21 5.52 -5.58 -8.18
CA LEU A 21 4.63 -5.54 -7.04
C LEU A 21 5.50 -5.54 -5.78
N GLU A 22 5.29 -4.56 -4.91
CA GLU A 22 5.97 -4.47 -3.63
C GLU A 22 4.96 -4.10 -2.55
N MET A 23 4.93 -4.86 -1.45
CA MET A 23 4.03 -4.64 -0.33
C MET A 23 4.85 -4.57 0.95
N ARG A 24 4.78 -3.45 1.65
CA ARG A 24 5.47 -3.25 2.93
C ARG A 24 4.50 -2.71 3.96
N ILE A 25 4.45 -3.36 5.11
CA ILE A 25 3.56 -2.99 6.23
C ILE A 25 4.40 -2.93 7.49
N TRP A 26 4.27 -1.83 8.23
CA TRP A 26 4.97 -1.58 9.48
C TRP A 26 3.98 -1.31 10.60
N ARG A 27 4.29 -1.80 11.81
CA ARG A 27 3.66 -1.35 13.06
C ARG A 27 4.31 -0.03 13.47
N LEU A 28 3.50 1.01 13.61
CA LEU A 28 3.93 2.25 14.24
C LEU A 28 4.21 2.00 15.73
N PRO A 29 5.16 2.72 16.33
CA PRO A 29 5.45 2.55 17.75
C PRO A 29 4.26 2.92 18.64
N GLU A 30 3.44 3.87 18.20
CA GLU A 30 2.22 4.35 18.82
C GLU A 30 1.24 4.71 17.69
N SER A 31 -0.05 4.44 17.88
CA SER A 31 -1.09 4.96 16.98
C SER A 31 -1.25 6.47 17.19
N ASP A 32 -1.72 7.17 16.16
CA ASP A 32 -2.05 8.60 16.24
C ASP A 32 -3.43 8.87 15.63
N GLY A 33 -3.91 10.11 15.73
CA GLY A 33 -5.23 10.49 15.23
C GLY A 33 -5.36 10.36 13.71
N GLU A 34 -4.25 10.38 12.96
CA GLU A 34 -4.26 10.19 11.50
C GLU A 34 -4.30 8.70 11.15
N ARG A 35 -3.65 7.83 11.95
CA ARG A 35 -3.56 6.38 11.74
C ARG A 35 -3.93 5.66 13.04
N PRO A 36 -5.23 5.64 13.40
CA PRO A 36 -5.69 5.04 14.64
C PRO A 36 -5.43 3.53 14.69
N HIS A 37 -5.35 2.88 13.53
CA HIS A 37 -5.01 1.47 13.38
C HIS A 37 -3.52 1.17 13.66
N GLY A 38 -2.66 2.19 13.82
CA GLY A 38 -1.27 2.02 14.24
C GLY A 38 -0.36 1.36 13.21
N LEU A 39 -0.73 1.42 11.92
CA LEU A 39 0.08 0.88 10.83
C LEU A 39 0.57 2.00 9.92
N LYS A 40 1.76 1.80 9.38
CA LYS A 40 2.21 2.47 8.16
C LYS A 40 2.26 1.41 7.08
N TYR A 41 1.87 1.73 5.86
CA TYR A 41 1.98 0.80 4.75
C TYR A 41 2.35 1.51 3.45
N SER A 42 2.90 0.73 2.53
CA SER A 42 3.26 1.13 1.17
C SER A 42 3.12 -0.10 0.29
N LEU A 43 1.98 -0.22 -0.38
CA LEU A 43 1.73 -1.23 -1.39
C LEU A 43 1.83 -0.54 -2.74
N PHE A 44 2.62 -1.11 -3.64
CA PHE A 44 3.00 -0.51 -4.90
C PHE A 44 2.88 -1.56 -5.99
N TYR A 45 2.21 -1.19 -7.08
CA TYR A 45 2.28 -1.89 -8.34
C TYR A 45 2.59 -0.90 -9.45
N GLY A 46 3.57 -1.24 -10.28
CA GLY A 46 3.98 -0.35 -11.35
C GLY A 46 5.24 -0.83 -12.08
N ARG A 47 5.93 0.11 -12.71
CA ARG A 47 7.18 -0.11 -13.45
C ARG A 47 8.23 0.87 -12.96
N ALA A 48 9.46 0.71 -13.42
CA ALA A 48 10.52 1.67 -13.12
C ALA A 48 10.08 3.10 -13.48
N GLY A 49 9.99 3.98 -12.46
CA GLY A 49 9.57 5.37 -12.62
C GLY A 49 8.07 5.61 -12.80
N GLN A 50 7.23 4.58 -12.72
CA GLN A 50 5.78 4.70 -12.92
C GLN A 50 5.01 3.90 -11.86
N ARG A 51 4.24 4.60 -11.04
CA ARG A 51 3.22 4.00 -10.16
C ARG A 51 1.93 3.82 -10.95
N ILE A 52 1.41 2.61 -10.98
CA ILE A 52 0.11 2.30 -11.63
C ILE A 52 -0.96 2.12 -10.55
N ILE A 53 -0.69 1.31 -9.52
CA ILE A 53 -1.56 1.21 -8.35
C ILE A 53 -0.71 1.43 -7.11
N GLY A 54 -1.25 2.13 -6.12
CA GLY A 54 -0.59 2.28 -4.83
C GLY A 54 -1.59 2.39 -3.70
N TYR A 55 -1.25 1.85 -2.54
CA TYR A 55 -1.97 2.09 -1.30
C TYR A 55 -0.94 2.56 -0.28
N ASP A 56 -1.12 3.76 0.25
CA ASP A 56 -0.25 4.29 1.29
C ASP A 56 -1.04 5.20 2.25
N ASN A 57 -0.40 5.58 3.35
CA ASN A 57 -0.99 6.44 4.35
C ASN A 57 -0.06 7.58 4.78
N GLU A 58 0.41 8.32 3.77
CA GLU A 58 1.18 9.55 3.97
C GLU A 58 0.50 10.49 4.98
N ARG A 59 1.32 11.06 5.88
CA ARG A 59 0.84 12.03 6.89
C ARG A 59 0.18 13.22 6.19
N GLY A 60 -0.90 13.74 6.77
CA GLY A 60 -1.68 14.84 6.19
C GLY A 60 -2.70 14.40 5.11
N LYS A 61 -2.61 13.18 4.57
CA LYS A 61 -3.61 12.64 3.63
C LYS A 61 -4.48 11.55 4.26
N GLY A 62 -3.92 10.81 5.21
CA GLY A 62 -4.55 9.61 5.75
C GLY A 62 -4.45 8.45 4.75
N ASP A 63 -5.24 7.40 5.00
CA ASP A 63 -5.30 6.22 4.14
C ASP A 63 -5.86 6.60 2.77
N HIS A 64 -5.09 6.31 1.71
CA HIS A 64 -5.52 6.58 0.35
C HIS A 64 -4.95 5.57 -0.64
N ARG A 65 -5.57 5.54 -1.82
CA ARG A 65 -5.09 4.74 -2.95
C ARG A 65 -4.83 5.61 -4.17
N HIS A 66 -3.88 5.16 -4.96
CA HIS A 66 -3.51 5.66 -6.27
C HIS A 66 -3.96 4.64 -7.30
N TYR A 67 -4.69 5.09 -8.31
CA TYR A 67 -5.01 4.32 -9.49
C TYR A 67 -4.68 5.16 -10.72
N ARG A 68 -3.54 4.85 -11.34
CA ARG A 68 -2.90 5.63 -12.40
C ARG A 68 -2.72 7.09 -11.95
N ASP A 69 -3.37 8.02 -12.63
CA ASP A 69 -3.29 9.46 -12.36
C ASP A 69 -4.32 9.95 -11.32
N ARG A 70 -5.10 9.03 -10.73
CA ARG A 70 -6.14 9.35 -9.75
C ARG A 70 -5.70 8.96 -8.35
N GLU A 71 -5.94 9.86 -7.41
CA GLU A 71 -5.78 9.65 -5.98
C GLU A 71 -7.14 9.78 -5.32
N GLU A 72 -7.50 8.85 -4.44
CA GLU A 72 -8.75 8.92 -3.68
C GLU A 72 -8.58 8.38 -2.25
N PRO A 73 -9.38 8.87 -1.28
CA PRO A 73 -9.39 8.33 0.07
C PRO A 73 -9.70 6.82 0.08
N TYR A 74 -8.98 6.08 0.91
CA TYR A 74 -9.19 4.65 1.11
C TYR A 74 -9.74 4.42 2.53
N LYS A 75 -10.86 3.73 2.63
CA LYS A 75 -11.45 3.42 3.94
C LYS A 75 -10.80 2.15 4.49
N PHE A 76 -9.77 2.34 5.31
CA PHE A 76 -9.10 1.22 5.98
C PHE A 76 -10.09 0.38 6.82
N SER A 77 -9.97 -0.95 6.69
CA SER A 77 -10.75 -1.95 7.42
C SER A 77 -9.82 -2.82 8.25
N THR A 78 -9.11 -3.74 7.59
CA THR A 78 -8.07 -4.58 8.17
C THR A 78 -6.88 -4.67 7.22
N PRO A 79 -5.69 -5.07 7.70
CA PRO A 79 -4.54 -5.30 6.82
C PRO A 79 -4.83 -6.33 5.72
N GLU A 80 -5.57 -7.39 6.05
CA GLU A 80 -5.93 -8.45 5.11
C GLU A 80 -6.86 -7.93 4.01
N GLN A 81 -7.86 -7.12 4.37
CA GLN A 81 -8.75 -6.51 3.38
C GLN A 81 -8.00 -5.52 2.47
N MET A 82 -7.11 -4.71 3.04
CA MET A 82 -6.27 -3.78 2.27
C MET A 82 -5.37 -4.53 1.27
N VAL A 83 -4.76 -5.63 1.68
CA VAL A 83 -3.97 -6.48 0.77
C VAL A 83 -4.85 -7.10 -0.30
N ALA A 84 -6.05 -7.59 0.06
CA ALA A 84 -6.99 -8.16 -0.91
C ALA A 84 -7.46 -7.11 -1.94
N ASP A 85 -7.85 -5.92 -1.50
CA ASP A 85 -8.28 -4.81 -2.36
C ASP A 85 -7.16 -4.40 -3.33
N PHE A 86 -5.93 -4.27 -2.82
CA PHE A 86 -4.77 -3.97 -3.64
C PHE A 86 -4.50 -5.05 -4.69
N LEU A 87 -4.49 -6.32 -4.29
CA LEU A 87 -4.25 -7.43 -5.23
C LEU A 87 -5.35 -7.54 -6.28
N ASP A 88 -6.60 -7.26 -5.92
CA ASP A 88 -7.71 -7.27 -6.87
C ASP A 88 -7.62 -6.10 -7.87
N ASP A 89 -7.20 -4.91 -7.44
CA ASP A 89 -6.90 -3.80 -8.35
C ASP A 89 -5.75 -4.17 -9.30
N VAL A 90 -4.71 -4.85 -8.80
CA VAL A 90 -3.58 -5.32 -9.63
C VAL A 90 -4.05 -6.34 -10.67
N LYS A 91 -4.83 -7.35 -10.27
CA LYS A 91 -5.40 -8.34 -11.18
C LYS A 91 -6.21 -7.69 -12.30
N ARG A 92 -7.08 -6.72 -11.95
CA ARG A 92 -7.88 -5.95 -12.92
C ARG A 92 -7.01 -5.18 -13.90
N GLU A 93 -5.97 -4.51 -13.41
CA GLU A 93 -5.02 -3.78 -14.27
C GLU A 93 -4.20 -4.72 -15.16
N ARG A 94 -3.94 -5.95 -14.72
CA ARG A 94 -3.27 -7.00 -15.50
C ARG A 94 -4.19 -7.74 -16.48
N GLY A 95 -5.50 -7.52 -16.43
CA GLY A 95 -6.48 -8.25 -17.24
C GLY A 95 -6.68 -9.71 -16.81
N GLU A 96 -6.32 -10.03 -15.57
CA GLU A 96 -6.48 -11.35 -14.96
C GLU A 96 -7.84 -11.34 -14.23
N SER A 97 -8.92 -11.81 -14.86
CA SER A 97 -10.28 -11.87 -14.28
C SER A 97 -10.86 -13.27 -14.36
#